data_AF-A0A0Q9NF07-F1
#
_entry.id   AF-A0A0Q9NF07-F1
#
_cell.length_a   1.000
_cell.length_b   1.000
_cell.length_c   1.000
_cell.angle_alpha   90.00
_cell.angle_beta   90.00
_cell.angle_gamma   90.00
#
_symmetry.space_group_name_H-M   'P 1'
#
loop_
_entity.id
_entity.type
_entity.pdbx_description
1 polymer ?
#
loop_
_entity_poly.entity_id
_entity_poly.type
_entity_poly.pdbx_seq_one_letter_code
_entity_poly.pdbx_strand_id
1 'polypeptide(L)' 'MKPIQVNEWLDEYNDYMLLHKMFGDQTYSDEAKEILESMKIYVCVGLESNLRKLFLNSYL' A
#
# COMPACT_ATOMS: atom_id res chain seq x y z
N MET A 1 -11.36 2.44 -7.32
CA MET A 1 -10.87 1.52 -6.27
C MET A 1 -11.70 1.74 -5.03
N LYS A 2 -12.19 0.67 -4.41
CA LYS A 2 -12.98 0.76 -3.18
C LYS A 2 -12.01 0.85 -1.99
N PRO A 3 -12.31 1.64 -0.94
CA PRO A 3 -11.52 1.73 0.30
C PRO A 3 -11.13 0.37 0.90
N ILE A 4 -11.92 -0.65 0.59
CA ILE A 4 -11.78 -2.05 1.00
C ILE A 4 -10.38 -2.62 0.69
N GLN A 5 -9.78 -2.30 -0.47
CA GLN A 5 -8.49 -2.89 -0.88
C GLN A 5 -7.28 -2.43 -0.05
N VAL A 6 -7.27 -1.19 0.43
CA VAL A 6 -6.14 -0.68 1.25
C VAL A 6 -6.18 -1.27 2.65
N ASN A 7 -7.38 -1.46 3.20
CA ASN A 7 -7.56 -2.09 4.51
C ASN A 7 -7.15 -3.56 4.47
N GLU A 8 -7.54 -4.30 3.42
CA GLU A 8 -7.13 -5.70 3.22
C GLU A 8 -5.60 -5.83 3.18
N TRP A 9 -4.91 -4.97 2.44
CA TRP A 9 -3.45 -4.98 2.41
C TRP A 9 -2.81 -4.63 3.76
N LEU A 10 -3.43 -3.74 4.56
CA LEU A 10 -2.94 -3.42 5.91
C LEU A 10 -3.11 -4.60 6.87
N ASP A 11 -4.22 -5.31 6.77
CA ASP A 11 -4.47 -6.52 7.54
C ASP A 11 -3.47 -7.61 7.17
N GLU A 12 -3.23 -7.85 5.87
CA GLU A 12 -2.23 -8.81 5.39
C GLU A 12 -0.79 -8.45 5.85
N TYR A 13 -0.41 -7.17 5.79
CA TYR A 13 0.87 -6.70 6.33
C TYR A 13 1.03 -7.03 7.81
N ASN A 14 -0.01 -6.77 8.60
CA ASN A 14 0.00 -7.01 10.04
C ASN A 14 0.11 -8.50 10.37
N ASP A 15 -0.58 -9.35 9.61
CA ASP A 15 -0.50 -10.80 9.75
C ASP A 15 0.92 -11.31 9.48
N TYR A 16 1.57 -10.85 8.41
CA TYR A 16 2.96 -11.22 8.12
C TYR A 16 3.94 -10.74 9.19
N MET A 17 3.79 -9.52 9.70
CA MET A 17 4.63 -9.02 10.79
C MET A 17 4.41 -9.82 12.09
N LEU A 18 3.18 -10.26 12.35
CA LEU A 18 2.86 -11.12 13.48
C LEU A 18 3.51 -12.51 13.32
N LEU A 19 3.42 -13.12 12.15
CA LEU A 19 4.07 -14.40 11.84
C LEU A 19 5.59 -14.29 11.96
N HIS A 20 6.19 -13.21 11.45
CA HIS A 20 7.61 -12.94 11.62
C HIS A 20 7.98 -12.86 13.11
N LYS A 21 7.19 -12.16 13.92
CA LYS A 21 7.42 -12.05 15.37
C LYS A 21 7.28 -13.40 16.09
N MET A 22 6.37 -14.26 15.64
CA MET A 22 6.13 -15.57 16.26
C MET A 22 7.20 -16.61 15.90
N PHE A 23 7.63 -16.63 14.64
CA PHE A 23 8.47 -17.71 14.10
C PHE A 23 9.90 -17.29 13.77
N GLY A 24 10.17 -15.98 13.66
CA GLY A 24 11.49 -15.44 13.33
C GLY A 24 11.94 -15.68 11.88
N ASP A 25 11.06 -16.21 11.02
CA ASP A 25 11.37 -16.51 9.62
C ASP A 25 11.40 -15.21 8.79
N GLN A 26 12.51 -14.99 8.08
CA GLN A 26 12.73 -13.81 7.26
C GLN A 26 11.74 -13.70 6.09
N THR A 27 11.23 -14.83 5.60
CA THR A 27 10.25 -14.90 4.51
C THR A 27 9.03 -14.02 4.81
N TYR A 28 8.51 -14.08 6.04
CA TYR A 28 7.38 -13.25 6.45
C TYR A 28 7.70 -11.74 6.44
N SER A 29 8.93 -11.36 6.80
CA SER A 29 9.35 -9.96 6.71
C SER A 29 9.50 -9.49 5.26
N ASP A 30 9.83 -10.38 4.33
CA ASP A 30 10.00 -10.03 2.93
C ASP A 30 8.64 -9.88 2.24
N GLU A 31 7.68 -10.77 2.53
CA GLU A 31 6.27 -10.64 2.12
C GLU A 31 5.64 -9.32 2.63
N ALA A 32 5.87 -8.99 3.91
CA ALA A 32 5.40 -7.72 4.47
C ALA A 32 5.98 -6.49 3.74
N LYS A 33 7.24 -6.55 3.28
CA LYS A 33 7.84 -5.46 2.49
C LYS A 33 7.20 -5.34 1.12
N GLU A 34 6.87 -6.44 0.46
CA GLU A 34 6.24 -6.42 -0.86
C GLU A 34 4.85 -5.76 -0.81
N ILE A 35 4.07 -6.07 0.22
CA ILE A 35 2.78 -5.42 0.46
C ILE A 35 2.96 -3.92 0.68
N LEU A 36 3.94 -3.52 1.51
CA LEU A 36 4.23 -2.12 1.78
C LEU A 36 4.63 -1.36 0.51
N GLU A 37 5.44 -1.98 -0.36
CA GLU A 37 5.87 -1.36 -1.61
C GLU A 37 4.72 -1.21 -2.59
N SER A 38 3.83 -2.20 -2.66
CA SER A 38 2.59 -2.14 -3.44
C SER A 38 1.69 -0.98 -2.99
N MET A 39 1.55 -0.79 -1.68
CA MET A 39 0.82 0.37 -1.12
C MET A 39 1.46 1.71 -1.50
N LYS A 40 2.80 1.83 -1.43
CA LYS A 40 3.49 3.06 -1.81
C LYS A 40 3.25 3.43 -3.27
N ILE A 41 3.36 2.45 -4.17
CA ILE A 41 3.09 2.66 -5.60
C ILE A 41 1.65 3.16 -5.78
N TYR A 42 0.68 2.53 -5.10
CA TYR A 42 -0.71 2.96 -5.14
C TYR A 42 -0.90 4.42 -4.68
N VAL A 43 -0.31 4.80 -3.55
CA VAL A 43 -0.40 6.17 -3.02
C VAL A 43 0.26 7.18 -3.96
N CYS A 44 1.45 6.87 -4.49
CA CYS A 44 2.14 7.74 -5.44
C CYS A 44 1.32 7.95 -6.73
N VAL A 45 0.83 6.87 -7.35
CA VAL A 45 0.02 6.94 -8.57
C VAL A 45 -1.32 7.67 -8.32
N GLY A 46 -1.93 7.43 -7.15
CA GLY A 46 -3.16 8.11 -6.74
C GLY A 46 -2.96 9.61 -6.54
N LEU A 47 -1.87 10.03 -5.90
CA LEU A 47 -1.52 11.43 -5.70
C LEU A 47 -1.21 12.13 -7.03
N GLU A 48 -0.41 11.53 -7.90
CA GLU A 48 -0.10 12.10 -9.23
C GLU A 48 -1.36 12.29 -10.09
N SER A 49 -2.27 11.31 -10.06
CA SER A 49 -3.54 11.37 -10.79
C SER A 49 -4.44 12.51 -10.31
N ASN A 50 -4.48 12.74 -9.00
CA ASN A 50 -5.27 13.81 -8.40
C ASN A 50 -4.64 15.19 -8.64
N LEU A 51 -3.31 15.30 -8.56
CA LEU A 51 -2.58 16.52 -8.90
C LEU A 51 -2.81 16.90 -10.37
N ARG A 52 -2.72 15.94 -11.30
CA ARG A 52 -3.04 16.18 -12.73
C ARG A 52 -4.47 16.70 -12.93
N LYS A 53 -5.46 16.14 -12.22
CA LYS A 53 -6.84 16.61 -12.29
C LYS A 53 -7.02 18.03 -11.76
N LEU A 54 -6.35 18.38 -10.67
CA LEU A 54 -6.40 19.74 -10.11
C LEU A 54 -5.74 20.75 -11.05
N PHE A 55 -4.58 20.41 -11.63
CA PHE A 55 -3.92 21.26 -12.64
C PHE A 55 -4.75 21.42 -13.91
N LEU A 56 -5.39 20.37 -14.43
CA LEU A 56 -6.20 20.48 -15.65
C LEU A 56 -7.50 21.29 -15.43
N ASN A 57 -8.10 21.23 -14.23
CA ASN A 57 -9.31 22.00 -13.90
C ASN A 57 -9.01 23.45 -13.49
N SER A 58 -7.75 23.84 -13.28
CA SER A 58 -7.39 25.25 -13.02
C SER A 58 -7.17 26.08 -14.28
N TYR A 59 -7.22 25.46 -15.47
CA TYR A 59 -7.06 26.12 -16.79
C TYR A 59 -8.37 26.15 -17.61
N LEU A 60 -9.51 25.78 -17.01
CA LEU A 60 -10.87 25.93 -17.54
C LEU A 60 -11.65 26.87 -16.61
#